data_AF-A0A9D5VKS2-F1
#
_entry.id   AF-A0A9D5VKS2-F1
#
_cell.length_a   1.000
_cell.length_b   1.000
_cell.length_c   1.000
_cell.angle_alpha   90.00
_cell.angle_beta   90.00
_cell.angle_gamma   90.00
#
_symmetry.space_group_name_H-M   'P 1'
#
loop_
_entity.id
_entity.type
_entity.pdbx_description
1 polymer ?
#
loop_
_entity_poly.entity_id
_entity_poly.type
_entity_poly.pdbx_seq_one_letter_code
_entity_poly.pdbx_strand_id
1 'polypeptide(L)'
;MTTFLKIRRDLRRGHFKLTIHARERMDDRSIFEGDIINVGLSCFDQFYSKKHESYNFTGYALDERVVTVACDYDNETLIITMFLEGD
;
A
#
# COMPACT_ATOMS: atom_id res chain seq x y z
N MET A 1 2.77 19.71 -3.20
CA MET A 1 1.91 18.51 -3.20
C MET A 1 2.21 17.73 -1.93
N THR A 2 1.20 17.36 -1.12
CA THR A 2 1.46 16.62 0.13
C THR A 2 1.93 15.19 -0.19
N THR A 3 2.74 14.59 0.71
CA THR A 3 3.26 13.22 0.51
C THR A 3 2.14 12.23 0.27
N PHE A 4 1.03 12.34 1.01
CA PHE A 4 -0.16 11.51 0.81
C PHE A 4 -0.73 11.60 -0.61
N LEU A 5 -0.85 12.82 -1.17
CA LEU A 5 -1.36 13.01 -2.54
C LEU A 5 -0.44 12.39 -3.58
N LYS A 6 0.89 12.50 -3.39
CA LYS A 6 1.88 11.88 -4.26
C LYS A 6 1.74 10.35 -4.24
N ILE A 7 1.76 9.76 -3.04
CA ILE A 7 1.66 8.29 -2.88
C ILE A 7 0.34 7.78 -3.45
N ARG A 8 -0.79 8.40 -3.12
CA ARG A 8 -2.09 7.97 -3.63
C ARG A 8 -2.14 8.00 -5.16
N ARG A 9 -1.57 9.02 -5.79
CA ARG A 9 -1.49 9.11 -7.25
C ARG A 9 -0.64 7.97 -7.82
N ASP A 10 0.48 7.66 -7.20
CA ASP A 10 1.41 6.67 -7.70
C ASP A 10 0.86 5.24 -7.47
N LEU A 11 0.17 4.97 -6.35
CA LEU A 11 -0.65 3.76 -6.13
C LEU A 11 -1.70 3.57 -7.25
N ARG A 12 -2.49 4.60 -7.54
CA ARG A 12 -3.55 4.56 -8.58
C ARG A 12 -3.02 4.24 -9.98
N ARG A 13 -1.75 4.54 -10.23
CA ARG A 13 -1.10 4.32 -11.53
C ARG A 13 -0.31 3.01 -11.59
N GLY A 14 -0.25 2.24 -10.50
CA GLY A 14 0.63 1.08 -10.41
C GLY A 14 2.12 1.45 -10.38
N HIS A 15 2.45 2.71 -10.03
CA HIS A 15 3.82 3.22 -9.99
C HIS A 15 4.46 2.91 -8.64
N PHE A 16 4.69 1.62 -8.36
CA PHE A 16 5.32 1.16 -7.14
C PHE A 16 6.15 -0.10 -7.38
N LYS A 17 7.01 -0.44 -6.42
CA LYS A 17 7.70 -1.71 -6.37
C LYS A 17 7.32 -2.47 -5.10
N LEU A 18 7.28 -3.78 -5.24
CA LEU A 18 7.11 -4.71 -4.14
C LEU A 18 8.47 -5.18 -3.66
N THR A 19 8.70 -5.17 -2.36
CA THR A 19 9.81 -5.93 -1.79
C THR A 19 9.52 -7.43 -1.91
N ILE A 20 10.55 -8.27 -1.84
CA ILE A 20 10.38 -9.73 -1.84
C ILE A 20 9.44 -10.15 -0.69
N HIS A 21 9.61 -9.56 0.49
CA HIS A 21 8.81 -9.87 1.67
C HIS A 21 7.35 -9.41 1.51
N ALA A 22 7.12 -8.29 0.81
CA ALA A 22 5.76 -7.85 0.48
C ALA A 22 5.09 -8.83 -0.50
N ARG A 23 5.84 -9.36 -1.48
CA ARG A 23 5.33 -10.34 -2.44
C ARG A 23 4.90 -11.65 -1.77
N GLU A 24 5.75 -12.20 -0.92
CA GLU A 24 5.44 -13.43 -0.17
C GLU A 24 4.16 -13.25 0.69
N ARG A 25 4.05 -12.13 1.40
CA ARG A 25 2.87 -11.81 2.22
C ARG A 25 1.61 -11.58 1.39
N MET A 26 1.77 -11.02 0.20
CA MET A 26 0.68 -10.84 -0.74
C MET A 26 0.16 -12.20 -1.22
N ASP A 27 1.06 -13.11 -1.60
CA ASP A 27 0.71 -14.45 -2.06
C ASP A 27 -0.02 -15.24 -0.95
N ASP A 28 0.48 -15.21 0.29
CA ASP A 28 -0.15 -15.84 1.47
C ASP A 28 -1.58 -15.35 1.72
N ARG A 29 -1.87 -14.09 1.37
CA ARG A 29 -3.18 -13.46 1.57
C ARG A 29 -4.00 -13.40 0.29
N SER A 30 -3.52 -13.98 -0.81
CA SER A 30 -4.12 -13.84 -2.14
C SER A 30 -4.40 -12.38 -2.52
N ILE A 31 -3.49 -11.46 -2.16
CA ILE A 31 -3.54 -10.04 -2.51
C ILE A 31 -2.69 -9.84 -3.76
N PHE A 32 -3.22 -9.16 -4.77
CA PHE A 32 -2.54 -8.93 -6.04
C PHE A 32 -2.24 -7.44 -6.26
N GLU A 33 -1.39 -7.12 -7.24
CA GLU A 33 -1.08 -5.72 -7.57
C GLU A 33 -2.35 -4.91 -7.93
N GLY A 34 -3.34 -5.55 -8.56
CA GLY A 34 -4.64 -4.95 -8.84
C GLY A 34 -5.39 -4.50 -7.59
N ASP A 35 -5.25 -5.23 -6.48
CA ASP A 35 -5.86 -4.86 -5.19
C ASP A 35 -5.20 -3.60 -4.62
N ILE A 36 -3.87 -3.51 -4.72
CA ILE A 36 -3.11 -2.33 -4.27
C ILE A 36 -3.51 -1.08 -5.08
N ILE A 37 -3.65 -1.24 -6.41
CA ILE A 37 -4.13 -0.16 -7.28
C ILE A 37 -5.55 0.25 -6.87
N ASN A 38 -6.42 -0.72 -6.60
CA ASN A 38 -7.79 -0.44 -6.18
C ASN A 38 -7.87 0.23 -4.81
N VAL A 39 -6.96 -0.09 -3.88
CA VAL A 39 -6.80 0.65 -2.62
C VAL A 39 -6.47 2.12 -2.91
N GLY A 40 -5.56 2.42 -3.83
CA GLY A 40 -5.27 3.80 -4.23
C GLY A 40 -6.49 4.56 -4.79
N LEU A 41 -7.33 3.86 -5.56
CA LEU A 41 -8.57 4.41 -6.12
C LEU A 41 -9.61 4.67 -5.01
N SER A 42 -9.93 3.62 -4.25
CA SER A 42 -11.02 3.55 -3.28
C SER A 42 -10.67 4.04 -1.87
N CYS A 43 -9.40 4.45 -1.63
CA CYS A 43 -8.91 4.88 -0.33
C CYS A 43 -9.85 5.86 0.37
N PHE A 44 -10.30 5.43 1.56
CA PHE A 44 -11.19 6.18 2.45
C PHE A 44 -10.52 6.57 3.77
N ASP A 45 -9.38 5.97 4.10
CA ASP A 45 -8.55 6.36 5.24
C ASP A 45 -7.06 6.33 4.90
N GLN A 46 -6.30 7.24 5.50
CA GLN A 46 -4.85 7.38 5.30
C GLN A 46 -4.19 8.03 6.52
N PHE A 47 -3.08 7.46 6.98
CA PHE A 47 -2.34 7.97 8.13
C PHE A 47 -0.85 7.61 8.06
N TYR A 48 -0.02 8.30 8.84
CA TYR A 48 1.40 7.97 8.96
C TYR A 48 1.61 7.14 10.22
N SER A 49 2.14 5.92 10.07
CA SER A 49 2.49 5.05 11.20
C SER A 49 3.91 5.37 11.65
N LYS A 50 4.05 5.91 12.86
CA LYS A 50 5.38 6.13 13.47
C LYS A 50 6.10 4.81 13.79
N LYS A 51 5.35 3.74 14.07
CA LYS A 51 5.91 2.43 14.45
C LYS A 51 6.70 1.80 13.30
N HIS A 52 6.17 1.94 12.08
CA HIS A 52 6.74 1.35 10.88
C HIS A 52 7.24 2.39 9.89
N GLU A 53 7.39 3.64 10.34
CA GLU A 53 7.82 4.82 9.57
C GLU A 53 7.21 4.93 8.16
N SER A 54 5.94 4.56 8.01
CA SER A 54 5.30 4.40 6.70
C SER A 54 3.97 5.11 6.59
N TYR A 55 3.64 5.52 5.37
CA TYR A 55 2.33 6.06 5.00
C TYR A 55 1.38 4.91 4.69
N ASN A 56 0.33 4.77 5.47
CA ASN A 56 -0.65 3.72 5.34
C ASN A 56 -1.89 4.24 4.62
N PHE A 57 -2.42 3.43 3.71
CA PHE A 57 -3.62 3.70 2.94
C PHE A 57 -4.58 2.54 3.09
N THR A 58 -5.77 2.81 3.60
CA THR A 58 -6.84 1.81 3.76
C THR A 58 -7.88 2.03 2.69
N GLY A 59 -8.22 0.95 1.99
CA GLY A 59 -9.20 0.94 0.91
C GLY A 59 -9.74 -0.46 0.68
N TYR A 60 -10.34 -0.66 -0.48
CA TYR A 60 -10.88 -1.95 -0.91
C TYR A 60 -9.95 -2.63 -1.91
N ALA A 61 -9.75 -3.94 -1.75
CA ALA A 61 -9.25 -4.80 -2.80
C ALA A 61 -10.32 -5.02 -3.89
N LEU A 62 -9.99 -5.74 -4.96
CA LEU A 62 -10.92 -6.02 -6.06
C LEU A 62 -12.07 -6.95 -5.66
N ASP A 63 -11.85 -7.79 -4.64
CA ASP A 63 -12.85 -8.67 -4.03
C ASP A 63 -13.61 -8.03 -2.86
N GLU A 64 -13.58 -6.69 -2.77
CA GLU A 64 -14.31 -5.86 -1.79
C GLU A 64 -13.90 -6.02 -0.33
N ARG A 65 -12.89 -6.84 0.00
CA ARG A 65 -12.33 -6.86 1.35
C ARG A 65 -11.53 -5.59 1.63
N VAL A 66 -11.51 -5.17 2.90
CA VAL A 66 -10.72 -4.03 3.35
C VAL A 66 -9.25 -4.42 3.44
N VAL A 67 -8.37 -3.60 2.85
CA VAL A 67 -6.92 -3.80 2.86
C VAL A 67 -6.22 -2.49 3.19
N THR A 68 -5.20 -2.60 4.05
CA THR A 68 -4.28 -1.50 4.36
C THR A 68 -2.92 -1.76 3.71
N VAL A 69 -2.46 -0.81 2.91
CA VAL A 69 -1.20 -0.86 2.19
C VAL A 69 -0.22 0.12 2.83
N ALA A 70 0.92 -0.36 3.31
CA ALA A 70 1.97 0.49 3.83
C ALA A 70 2.95 0.89 2.72
N CYS A 71 3.22 2.19 2.66
CA CYS A 71 3.95 2.82 1.59
C CYS A 71 5.10 3.65 2.16
N ASP A 72 6.27 3.58 1.53
CA ASP A 72 7.40 4.47 1.80
C ASP A 72 8.14 4.82 0.51
N TYR A 73 8.87 5.93 0.48
CA TYR A 73 9.71 6.29 -0.66
C TYR A 73 11.17 5.96 -0.39
N ASP A 74 11.76 5.15 -1.26
CA ASP A 74 13.20 4.99 -1.37
C ASP A 74 13.68 5.55 -2.71
N ASN A 75 14.50 6.61 -2.66
CA ASN A 75 15.10 7.25 -3.84
C ASN A 75 14.11 7.45 -5.00
N GLU A 76 13.00 8.14 -4.72
CA GLU A 76 11.87 8.42 -5.64
C GLU A 76 10.99 7.24 -6.03
N THR A 77 11.35 6.01 -5.67
CA THR A 77 10.54 4.83 -5.91
C THR A 77 9.59 4.62 -4.74
N LEU A 78 8.29 4.46 -5.04
CA LEU A 78 7.31 4.06 -4.04
C LEU A 78 7.47 2.56 -3.75
N ILE A 79 7.87 2.23 -2.54
CA ILE A 79 8.02 0.86 -2.05
C ILE A 79 6.78 0.50 -1.24
N ILE A 80 6.19 -0.64 -1.57
CA ILE A 80 5.08 -1.21 -0.81
C ILE A 80 5.60 -2.31 0.11
N THR A 81 5.17 -2.23 1.36
CA THR A 81 5.41 -3.23 2.40
C THR A 81 4.07 -3.65 2.99
N MET A 82 3.91 -4.94 3.27
CA MET A 82 2.73 -5.50 3.94
C MET A 82 3.13 -5.89 5.35
N PHE A 83 2.39 -5.52 6.40
CA PHE A 83 2.68 -5.93 7.78
C PHE A 83 1.72 -7.04 8.27
N LEU A 84 2.14 -7.82 9.27
CA LEU A 84 1.26 -8.74 10.01
C LEU A 84 0.48 -7.95 11.05
N GLU A 85 -0.83 -8.17 11.16
CA GLU A 85 -1.58 -7.66 12.31
C GLU A 85 -1.01 -8.32 13.57
N GLY A 86 -0.44 -7.52 14.48
CA GLY A 86 0.18 -7.98 15.73
C GLY A 86 1.71 -7.81 15.82
N ASP A 87 2.39 -7.45 14.73
CA ASP A 87 3.82 -7.08 14.72
C ASP A 87 4.04 -5.61 15.09
#